data_AF-A0A8T6IUF6-F1
#
_entry.id   AF-A0A8T6IUF6-F1
#
_cell.length_a   1.000
_cell.length_b   1.000
_cell.length_c   1.000
_cell.angle_alpha   90.00
_cell.angle_beta   90.00
_cell.angle_gamma   90.00
#
_symmetry.space_group_name_H-M   'P 1'
#
loop_
_entity.id
_entity.type
_entity.pdbx_description
1 polymer ?
#
loop_
_entity_poly.entity_id
_entity_poly.type
_entity_poly.pdbx_seq_one_letter_code
_entity_poly.pdbx_strand_id
1 'polypeptide(L)'
;MSNSIKPDLIPVTTSADWQPDPKTPRRRPPWIRVRAPSGETYEQVRDLMRSKTLHTVCEEAQCPNLGECWGKGTATFLMMGDTCTRSCGFCDIKTGMPNPLDWAEPNRIAESVRAMGLQHVV
;
A
#
# COMPACT_ATOMS: atom_id res chain seq x y z
N MET A 1 31.46 -9.40 -5.02
CA MET A 1 30.71 -9.98 -6.15
C MET A 1 29.48 -9.09 -6.38
N SER A 2 29.63 -8.07 -7.23
CA SER A 2 28.60 -7.05 -7.45
C SER A 2 27.63 -7.52 -8.52
N ASN A 3 26.41 -7.91 -8.13
CA ASN A 3 25.29 -8.07 -9.06
C ASN A 3 24.75 -6.68 -9.41
N SER A 4 25.52 -5.95 -10.24
CA SER A 4 25.06 -4.69 -10.82
C SER A 4 24.06 -5.01 -11.94
N ILE A 5 22.80 -4.66 -11.73
CA ILE A 5 21.75 -4.68 -12.76
C ILE A 5 22.21 -3.77 -13.89
N LYS A 6 22.38 -4.30 -15.11
CA LYS A 6 22.72 -3.53 -16.31
C LYS A 6 21.43 -2.92 -16.89
N PRO A 7 21.21 -1.60 -16.79
CA PRO A 7 19.96 -0.98 -17.19
C PRO A 7 19.64 -1.16 -18.68
N ASP A 8 20.69 -1.18 -19.51
CA ASP A 8 20.59 -1.28 -20.98
C ASP A 8 20.12 -2.66 -21.48
N LEU A 9 20.07 -3.65 -20.58
CA LEU A 9 19.57 -4.99 -20.87
C LEU A 9 18.14 -5.20 -20.38
N ILE A 10 17.50 -4.18 -19.82
CA ILE A 10 16.08 -4.23 -19.47
C ILE A 10 15.31 -3.97 -20.78
N PRO A 11 14.55 -4.96 -21.30
CA PRO A 11 13.84 -4.79 -22.55
C PRO A 11 12.77 -3.69 -22.37
N VAL A 12 12.96 -2.56 -23.05
CA VAL A 12 11.98 -1.48 -23.08
C VAL A 12 11.03 -1.78 -24.24
N THR A 13 9.82 -2.23 -23.93
CA THR A 13 8.78 -2.49 -24.95
C THR A 13 8.36 -1.16 -25.56
N THR A 14 8.40 -1.05 -26.90
CA THR A 14 7.84 0.11 -27.59
C THR A 14 6.31 0.03 -27.57
N SER A 15 5.62 1.13 -27.85
CA SER A 15 4.14 1.12 -27.93
C SER A 15 3.60 0.14 -29.00
N ALA A 16 4.42 -0.23 -29.98
CA ALA A 16 4.08 -1.24 -30.99
C ALA A 16 4.13 -2.68 -30.45
N ASP A 17 4.84 -2.93 -29.35
CA ASP A 17 5.03 -4.26 -28.76
C ASP A 17 4.06 -4.54 -27.59
N TRP A 18 3.13 -3.62 -27.31
CA TRP A 18 2.20 -3.77 -26.20
C TRP A 18 1.27 -4.98 -26.43
N GLN A 19 1.43 -6.00 -25.61
CA GLN A 19 0.52 -7.13 -25.55
C GLN A 19 -0.45 -6.92 -24.39
N PRO A 20 -1.76 -7.20 -24.58
CA PRO A 20 -2.71 -7.13 -23.48
C PRO A 20 -2.31 -8.07 -22.36
N ASP A 21 -2.62 -7.68 -21.13
CA ASP A 21 -2.31 -8.51 -19.96
C ASP A 21 -2.91 -9.91 -20.11
N PRO A 22 -2.15 -10.95 -19.74
CA PRO A 22 -2.62 -12.32 -19.86
C PRO A 22 -3.86 -12.52 -18.97
N LYS A 23 -4.85 -13.28 -19.48
CA LYS A 23 -6.08 -13.61 -18.73
C LYS A 23 -5.81 -14.29 -17.38
N THR A 24 -4.66 -14.93 -17.23
CA THR A 24 -4.19 -15.53 -15.98
C THR A 24 -2.91 -14.83 -15.51
N PRO A 25 -2.82 -14.43 -14.22
CA PRO A 25 -1.62 -13.82 -13.68
C PRO A 25 -0.42 -14.76 -13.87
N ARG A 26 0.65 -14.24 -14.46
CA ARG A 26 1.92 -14.97 -14.50
C ARG A 26 2.45 -15.11 -13.08
N ARG A 27 3.08 -16.25 -12.77
CA ARG A 27 3.74 -16.45 -11.49
C ARG A 27 4.81 -15.38 -11.29
N ARG A 28 4.77 -14.69 -10.15
CA ARG A 28 5.80 -13.71 -9.78
C ARG A 28 7.18 -14.39 -9.75
N PRO A 29 8.24 -13.74 -10.26
CA PRO A 29 9.60 -14.26 -10.15
C PRO A 29 10.03 -14.50 -8.69
N PRO A 30 10.97 -15.43 -8.44
CA PRO A 30 11.33 -15.82 -7.08
C PRO A 30 11.92 -14.70 -6.22
N TRP A 31 12.50 -13.66 -6.83
CA TRP A 31 13.05 -12.49 -6.13
C TRP A 31 11.98 -11.46 -5.71
N ILE A 32 10.75 -11.52 -6.25
CA ILE A 32 9.62 -10.67 -5.84
C ILE A 32 8.77 -11.46 -4.85
N ARG A 33 9.34 -11.72 -3.68
CA ARG A 33 8.67 -12.39 -2.57
C ARG A 33 9.10 -11.75 -1.26
N VAL A 34 8.11 -11.42 -0.44
CA VAL A 34 8.29 -10.94 0.94
C VAL A 34 7.73 -11.95 1.92
N ARG A 35 8.13 -11.85 3.19
CA ARG A 35 7.48 -12.58 4.27
C ARG A 35 6.16 -11.89 4.60
N ALA A 36 5.15 -12.67 4.98
CA ALA A 36 3.91 -12.10 5.48
C ALA A 36 4.21 -11.26 6.74
N PRO A 37 3.53 -10.10 6.92
CA PRO A 37 3.69 -9.30 8.12
C PRO A 37 3.28 -10.14 9.34
N SER A 38 4.17 -10.18 10.34
CA SER A 38 3.95 -10.89 11.59
C SER A 38 4.69 -10.17 12.72
N GLY A 39 4.23 -10.39 13.96
CA GLY A 39 4.83 -9.81 15.15
C GLY A 39 3.97 -8.75 15.81
N GLU A 40 4.32 -8.46 17.07
CA GLU A 40 3.53 -7.63 17.99
C GLU A 40 3.32 -6.20 17.46
N THR A 41 4.34 -5.59 16.85
CA THR A 41 4.24 -4.23 16.30
C THR A 41 3.21 -4.13 15.17
N TYR A 42 3.11 -5.15 14.30
CA TYR A 42 2.09 -5.17 13.25
C TYR A 42 0.68 -5.28 13.85
N GLU A 43 0.48 -6.15 14.83
CA GLU A 43 -0.81 -6.34 15.49
C GLU A 43 -1.26 -5.07 16.23
N GLN A 44 -0.37 -4.43 16.98
CA GLN A 44 -0.66 -3.18 17.68
C GLN A 44 -1.09 -2.06 16.72
N VAL A 45 -0.38 -1.88 15.60
CA VAL A 45 -0.73 -0.86 14.61
C VAL A 45 -2.03 -1.20 13.90
N ARG A 46 -2.24 -2.46 13.52
CA ARG A 46 -3.50 -2.92 12.91
C ARG A 46 -4.68 -2.63 13.82
N ASP A 47 -4.59 -3.01 15.09
CA ASP A 47 -5.68 -2.87 16.03
C ASP A 47 -5.98 -1.39 16.31
N LEU A 48 -4.95 -0.54 16.37
CA LEU A 48 -5.14 0.90 16.47
C LEU A 48 -5.84 1.49 15.24
N MET A 49 -5.40 1.14 14.02
CA MET A 49 -6.04 1.62 12.78
C MET A 49 -7.52 1.24 12.73
N ARG A 50 -7.87 0.02 13.15
CA ARG A 50 -9.26 -0.45 13.24
C ARG A 50 -10.05 0.30 14.31
N SER A 51 -9.44 0.61 15.46
CA SER A 51 -10.10 1.32 16.56
C SER A 51 -10.48 2.77 16.21
N LYS A 52 -9.75 3.41 15.28
CA LYS A 52 -9.94 4.82 14.90
C LYS A 52 -10.72 5.03 13.60
N THR A 53 -11.19 3.93 12.99
CA THR A 53 -11.94 3.96 11.72
C THR A 53 -11.15 4.72 10.64
N LEU A 54 -9.87 4.37 10.48
CA LEU A 54 -8.97 4.97 9.49
C LEU A 54 -8.60 3.94 8.43
N HIS A 55 -8.23 4.45 7.26
CA HIS A 55 -7.76 3.64 6.13
C HIS A 55 -6.30 3.98 5.81
N THR A 56 -5.57 2.99 5.31
CA THR A 56 -4.18 3.16 4.87
C THR A 56 -4.01 2.60 3.46
N VAL A 57 -3.21 3.27 2.63
CA VAL A 57 -2.83 2.71 1.32
C VAL A 57 -2.07 1.40 1.52
N CYS A 58 -1.37 1.26 2.64
CA CYS A 58 -0.66 0.03 3.01
C CYS A 58 -1.58 -1.19 2.98
N GLU A 59 -2.77 -1.09 3.59
CA GLU A 59 -3.75 -2.18 3.63
C GLU A 59 -4.62 -2.24 2.37
N GLU A 60 -5.22 -1.12 1.97
CA GLU A 60 -6.22 -1.09 0.89
C GLU A 60 -5.62 -1.41 -0.48
N ALA A 61 -4.32 -1.17 -0.67
CA ALA A 61 -3.60 -1.55 -1.89
C ALA A 61 -2.76 -2.82 -1.74
N GLN A 62 -2.95 -3.59 -0.65
CA GLN A 62 -2.26 -4.85 -0.38
C GLN A 62 -0.72 -4.74 -0.47
N CYS A 63 -0.15 -3.69 0.13
CA CYS A 63 1.27 -3.40 0.00
C CYS A 63 2.12 -4.52 0.63
N PRO A 64 3.06 -5.15 -0.12
CA PRO A 64 3.90 -6.22 0.42
C PRO A 64 4.87 -5.72 1.51
N ASN A 65 5.11 -4.41 1.61
CA ASN A 65 6.05 -3.82 2.55
C ASN A 65 5.41 -3.36 3.86
N LEU A 66 4.11 -3.61 4.05
CA LEU A 66 3.33 -3.10 5.19
C LEU A 66 4.02 -3.35 6.53
N GLY A 67 4.44 -4.58 6.80
CA GLY A 67 5.09 -4.94 8.07
C GLY A 67 6.43 -4.23 8.29
N GLU A 68 7.21 -4.05 7.22
CA GLU A 68 8.49 -3.35 7.30
C GLU A 68 8.29 -1.85 7.56
N CYS A 69 7.39 -1.21 6.82
CA CYS A 69 7.10 0.21 6.98
C CYS A 69 6.57 0.52 8.38
N TRP A 70 5.58 -0.23 8.85
CA TRP A 70 5.01 -0.03 10.18
C TRP A 70 6.02 -0.32 11.29
N GLY A 71 6.83 -1.36 11.15
CA GLY A 71 7.92 -1.67 12.09
C GLY A 71 9.00 -0.58 12.17
N LYS A 72 9.16 0.23 11.12
CA LYS A 72 10.04 1.40 11.09
C LYS A 72 9.35 2.70 11.50
N GLY A 73 8.12 2.64 12.02
CA GLY A 73 7.37 3.83 12.40
C GLY A 73 6.98 4.69 11.19
N THR A 74 6.62 4.07 10.07
CA THR A 74 6.12 4.76 8.87
C THR A 74 4.77 4.20 8.43
N ALA A 75 3.83 5.08 8.09
CA ALA A 75 2.55 4.69 7.47
C ALA A 75 2.09 5.73 6.45
N THR A 76 1.29 5.27 5.48
CA THR A 76 0.63 6.13 4.49
C THR A 76 -0.86 6.06 4.68
N PHE A 77 -1.47 7.17 5.08
CA PHE A 77 -2.92 7.24 5.32
C PHE A 77 -3.66 7.38 3.99
N LEU A 78 -4.83 6.75 3.90
CA LEU A 78 -5.77 6.95 2.82
C LEU A 78 -6.93 7.79 3.38
N MET A 79 -6.97 9.06 2.99
CA MET A 79 -8.03 9.98 3.40
C MET A 79 -9.27 9.81 2.53
N MET A 80 -10.42 10.24 3.06
CA MET A 80 -11.73 10.17 2.41
C MET A 80 -12.25 8.73 2.19
N GLY A 81 -11.80 7.78 3.01
CA GLY A 81 -12.28 6.40 3.02
C GLY A 81 -11.51 5.42 2.12
N ASP A 82 -12.03 4.19 2.01
CA ASP A 82 -11.44 3.07 1.25
C ASP A 82 -11.83 3.04 -0.24
N THR A 83 -12.72 3.92 -0.67
CA THR A 83 -13.41 3.80 -1.96
C THR A 83 -13.05 4.96 -2.88
N CYS A 84 -12.44 4.64 -4.02
CA CYS A 84 -12.10 5.59 -5.07
C CYS A 84 -13.20 5.64 -6.15
N THR A 85 -13.50 6.83 -6.66
CA THR A 85 -14.45 7.00 -7.78
C THR A 85 -13.81 6.73 -9.14
N ARG A 86 -12.48 6.55 -9.18
CA ARG A 86 -11.71 6.23 -10.39
C ARG A 86 -11.38 4.74 -10.44
N SER A 87 -11.29 4.21 -11.67
CA SER A 87 -10.96 2.81 -11.95
C SER A 87 -9.61 2.69 -12.69
N CYS A 88 -8.52 3.09 -12.03
CA CYS A 88 -7.17 2.97 -12.61
C CYS A 88 -6.80 1.48 -12.76
N GLY A 89 -6.42 1.04 -13.95
CA GLY A 89 -6.21 -0.39 -14.25
C GLY A 89 -5.11 -1.11 -13.44
N PHE A 90 -4.29 -0.38 -12.69
CA PHE A 90 -3.23 -0.91 -11.83
C PHE A 90 -3.54 -0.80 -10.33
N CYS A 91 -4.60 -0.07 -9.95
CA CYS A 91 -4.87 0.28 -8.56
C CYS A 91 -5.81 -0.75 -7.93
N ASP A 92 -5.45 -1.24 -6.76
CA ASP A 92 -6.22 -2.27 -6.04
C ASP A 92 -7.23 -1.68 -5.05
N ILE A 93 -7.22 -0.35 -4.85
CA ILE A 93 -8.19 0.35 -4.00
C ILE A 93 -9.59 0.15 -4.59
N LYS A 94 -10.54 -0.17 -3.72
CA LYS A 94 -11.94 -0.43 -4.07
C LYS A 94 -12.51 0.72 -4.91
N THR A 95 -13.10 0.37 -6.05
CA THR A 95 -13.81 1.33 -6.90
C THR A 95 -15.29 1.38 -6.52
N GLY A 96 -15.86 2.58 -6.40
CA GLY A 96 -17.29 2.74 -6.11
C GLY A 96 -17.68 4.16 -5.70
N MET A 97 -18.84 4.26 -5.05
CA MET A 97 -19.31 5.50 -4.44
C MET A 97 -18.83 5.55 -2.98
N PRO A 98 -18.01 6.56 -2.59
CA PRO A 98 -17.56 6.70 -1.21
C PRO A 98 -18.67 7.13 -0.26
N ASN A 99 -18.40 6.98 1.03
CA ASN A 99 -19.23 7.52 2.11
C ASN A 99 -19.18 9.07 2.12
N PRO A 100 -20.12 9.72 2.84
CA PRO A 100 -20.03 11.16 3.08
C PRO A 100 -18.70 11.56 3.70
N LEU A 101 -18.24 12.78 3.38
CA LEU A 101 -17.00 13.32 3.90
C LEU A 101 -17.01 13.41 5.42
N ASP A 102 -15.97 12.87 6.04
CA ASP A 102 -15.77 12.94 7.49
C ASP A 102 -14.80 14.07 7.86
N TRP A 103 -15.35 15.17 8.38
CA TRP A 103 -14.58 16.34 8.80
C TRP A 103 -13.70 16.09 10.04
N ALA A 104 -13.96 15.04 10.80
CA ALA A 104 -13.16 14.67 11.98
C ALA A 104 -12.01 13.71 11.64
N GLU A 105 -11.93 13.20 10.40
CA GLU A 105 -10.86 12.32 9.93
C GLU A 105 -9.44 12.91 10.19
N PRO A 106 -9.16 14.20 9.90
CA PRO A 106 -7.82 14.77 10.13
C PRO A 106 -7.38 14.70 11.60
N ASN A 107 -8.32 14.91 12.54
CA ASN A 107 -8.03 14.83 13.97
C ASN A 107 -7.69 13.38 14.39
N ARG A 108 -8.44 12.40 13.88
CA ARG A 108 -8.16 10.98 14.16
C ARG A 108 -6.85 10.51 13.55
N ILE A 109 -6.46 11.04 12.39
CA ILE A 109 -5.12 10.81 11.81
C ILE A 109 -4.04 11.36 12.74
N ALA A 110 -4.15 12.62 13.17
CA ALA A 110 -3.17 13.23 14.07
C ALA A 110 -3.04 12.47 15.41
N GLU A 111 -4.16 12.03 15.98
CA GLU A 111 -4.18 11.19 17.17
C GLU A 111 -3.47 9.85 16.95
N SER A 112 -3.70 9.21 15.80
CA SER A 112 -3.07 7.92 15.45
C SER A 112 -1.58 8.06 15.23
N VAL A 113 -1.13 9.11 14.52
CA VAL A 113 0.29 9.43 14.34
C VAL A 113 1.01 9.53 15.68
N ARG A 114 0.41 10.25 16.63
CA ARG A 114 0.95 10.39 17.99
C ARG A 114 0.92 9.07 18.76
N ALA A 115 -0.19 8.34 18.72
CA ALA A 115 -0.36 7.10 19.47
C ALA A 115 0.58 5.98 19.00
N MET A 116 0.89 5.94 17.70
CA MET A 116 1.80 4.98 17.09
C MET A 116 3.28 5.36 17.21
N GLY A 117 3.59 6.62 17.56
CA GLY A 117 4.95 7.13 17.51
C GLY A 117 5.54 7.10 16.10
N LEU A 118 4.74 7.37 15.06
CA LEU A 118 5.21 7.41 13.68
C LEU A 118 6.28 8.51 13.51
N GLN A 119 7.38 8.15 12.87
CA GLN A 119 8.49 9.06 12.55
C GLN A 119 8.33 9.68 11.16
N HIS A 120 7.63 9.00 10.26
CA HIS A 120 7.35 9.48 8.92
C HIS A 120 5.91 9.15 8.51
N VAL A 121 5.22 10.13 7.95
CA VAL A 121 3.81 10.03 7.58
C VAL A 121 3.64 10.60 6.18
N VAL A 122 2.87 9.87 5.36
CA VAL A 122 2.48 10.27 4.00
C VAL A 122 0.97 10.30 3.89
#